data_AF-A0A940NJS1-F1
#
_entry.id   AF-A0A940NJS1-F1
#
_cell.length_a   1.000
_cell.length_b   1.000
_cell.length_c   1.000
_cell.angle_alpha   90.00
_cell.angle_beta   90.00
_cell.angle_gamma   90.00
#
_symmetry.space_group_name_H-M   'P 1'
#
loop_
_entity.id
_entity.type
_entity.pdbx_description
1 polymer ?
#
loop_
_entity_poly.entity_id
_entity_poly.type
_entity_poly.pdbx_seq_one_letter_code
_entity_poly.pdbx_strand_id
1 'polypeptide(L)'
;MQDSLYHIYWLPTALALIAACYAVVAVIASLVSRAYAAARERRRAPTRVSVLKPLCGAEPRLFENLATFCEQMHPCFELVCGVSRADDPAVAIVRRLQAAYPRCRISLVIDPRVHGTNLKVSNLINLAQSARYDTFVLADSDIAVEADYLQRVCAPLVDPQVGIVTCLYRAKGIAGFWSRVGAQFINEWFVPSVRVAHALGSTRFGFGATLALRRETLERIGGFETLRNTLADDYWLAEHVRELGLRTVLSPVIVETDVTESTLPALWDRETRWLRTIRSVNRAGFTFLFVTITLPWMLCGAWLAFELHGGGRAPHGAFAHPQAWAALAAATVVGVSARVVLHAMMSGERSMFWRDLALIPVRDALLFAQWMAGSFGSTVVWRGVRMPVEDADLPATVFRTEPVKALEVSDGR
;
A
#
# COMPACT_ATOMS: atom_id res chain seq x y z
N MET A 1 -46.01 12.43 -3.18
CA MET A 1 -45.25 11.88 -2.03
C MET A 1 -44.84 10.43 -2.27
N GLN A 2 -45.71 9.58 -2.81
CA GLN A 2 -45.38 8.20 -3.23
C GLN A 2 -44.31 8.17 -4.35
N ASP A 3 -44.38 9.07 -5.33
CA ASP A 3 -43.38 9.13 -6.42
C ASP A 3 -41.97 9.53 -5.98
N SER A 4 -41.86 10.37 -4.95
CA SER A 4 -40.58 10.82 -4.40
C SER A 4 -39.87 9.73 -3.59
N LEU A 5 -40.60 8.77 -3.02
CA LEU A 5 -40.03 7.62 -2.32
C LEU A 5 -39.40 6.60 -3.29
N TYR A 6 -39.82 6.57 -4.57
CA TYR A 6 -39.27 5.64 -5.57
C TYR A 6 -37.83 5.99 -5.97
N HIS A 7 -37.47 7.27 -5.99
CA HIS A 7 -36.10 7.71 -6.29
C HIS A 7 -35.08 7.29 -5.22
N ILE A 8 -35.53 7.04 -3.99
CA ILE A 8 -34.66 6.68 -2.85
C ILE A 8 -34.04 5.29 -3.02
N TYR A 9 -34.71 4.36 -3.73
CA TYR A 9 -34.26 2.97 -3.85
C TYR A 9 -33.33 2.71 -5.05
N TRP A 10 -33.35 3.58 -6.07
CA TRP A 10 -32.51 3.41 -7.27
C TRP A 10 -31.02 3.57 -6.98
N LEU A 11 -30.66 4.55 -6.16
CA LEU A 11 -29.26 4.81 -5.84
C LEU A 11 -28.63 3.64 -5.04
N PRO A 12 -29.20 3.15 -3.92
CA PRO A 12 -28.67 1.99 -3.22
C PRO A 12 -28.66 0.71 -4.08
N THR A 13 -29.66 0.52 -4.95
CA THR A 13 -29.71 -0.60 -5.90
C THR A 13 -28.53 -0.53 -6.88
N ALA A 14 -28.30 0.63 -7.50
CA ALA A 14 -27.17 0.83 -8.40
C ALA A 14 -25.84 0.59 -7.68
N LEU A 15 -25.67 1.13 -6.46
CA LEU A 15 -24.44 0.96 -5.68
C LEU A 15 -24.20 -0.50 -5.29
N ALA A 16 -25.23 -1.26 -4.91
CA ALA A 16 -25.11 -2.69 -4.63
C ALA A 16 -24.65 -3.47 -5.88
N LEU A 17 -25.24 -3.19 -7.04
CA LEU A 17 -24.86 -3.81 -8.32
C LEU A 17 -23.43 -3.45 -8.73
N ILE A 18 -23.05 -2.17 -8.61
CA ILE A 18 -21.70 -1.69 -8.94
C ILE A 18 -20.68 -2.33 -7.99
N ALA A 19 -20.96 -2.41 -6.68
CA ALA A 19 -20.07 -3.04 -5.71
C ALA A 19 -19.88 -4.54 -5.97
N ALA A 20 -20.95 -5.25 -6.32
CA ALA A 20 -20.88 -6.66 -6.71
C ALA A 20 -20.06 -6.85 -8.01
N CYS A 21 -20.32 -6.01 -9.03
CA CYS A 21 -19.57 -6.02 -10.27
C CYS A 21 -18.07 -5.74 -10.02
N TYR A 22 -17.75 -4.71 -9.24
CA TYR A 22 -16.37 -4.38 -8.86
C TYR A 22 -15.68 -5.56 -8.16
N ALA A 23 -16.34 -6.24 -7.21
CA ALA A 23 -15.76 -7.38 -6.52
C ALA A 23 -15.42 -8.53 -7.50
N VAL A 24 -16.31 -8.81 -8.47
CA VAL A 24 -16.05 -9.81 -9.52
C VAL A 24 -14.89 -9.37 -10.42
N VAL A 25 -14.87 -8.11 -10.87
CA VAL A 25 -13.78 -7.57 -11.69
C VAL A 25 -12.45 -7.64 -10.94
N ALA A 26 -12.45 -7.42 -9.62
CA ALA A 26 -11.25 -7.55 -8.78
C ALA A 26 -10.74 -8.99 -8.70
N VAL A 27 -11.62 -9.99 -8.65
CA VAL A 27 -11.24 -11.41 -8.76
C VAL A 27 -10.61 -11.69 -10.12
N ILE A 28 -11.28 -11.29 -11.21
CA ILE A 28 -10.79 -11.50 -12.58
C ILE A 28 -9.44 -10.83 -12.78
N ALA A 29 -9.29 -9.57 -12.40
CA ALA A 29 -8.04 -8.82 -12.50
C ALA A 29 -6.91 -9.48 -11.70
N SER A 30 -7.22 -10.03 -10.52
CA SER A 30 -6.26 -10.80 -9.72
C SER A 30 -5.83 -12.11 -10.38
N LEU A 31 -6.73 -12.81 -11.04
CA LEU A 31 -6.40 -14.03 -11.79
C LEU A 31 -5.55 -13.71 -13.03
N VAL A 32 -5.93 -12.69 -13.80
CA VAL A 32 -5.18 -12.23 -14.98
C VAL A 32 -3.77 -11.77 -14.61
N SER A 33 -3.63 -10.99 -13.54
CA SER A 33 -2.33 -10.53 -13.04
C SER A 33 -1.41 -11.71 -12.69
N ARG A 34 -1.94 -12.76 -12.03
CA ARG A 34 -1.18 -13.98 -11.71
C ARG A 34 -0.76 -14.76 -12.96
N ALA A 35 -1.65 -14.88 -13.94
CA ALA A 35 -1.32 -15.56 -15.20
C ALA A 35 -0.23 -14.82 -15.98
N TYR A 36 -0.32 -13.49 -16.05
CA TYR A 36 0.68 -12.64 -16.71
C TYR A 36 2.04 -12.72 -16.00
N ALA A 37 2.05 -12.74 -14.66
CA ALA A 37 3.26 -12.92 -13.86
C ALA A 37 4.01 -14.21 -14.21
N ALA A 38 3.29 -15.33 -14.32
CA ALA A 38 3.87 -16.63 -14.65
C ALA A 38 4.48 -16.67 -16.07
N ALA A 39 3.93 -15.92 -17.02
CA ALA A 39 4.39 -15.92 -18.41
C ALA A 39 5.69 -15.12 -18.64
N ARG A 40 6.05 -14.18 -17.76
CA ARG A 40 7.09 -13.17 -18.03
C ARG A 40 8.47 -13.47 -17.43
N GLU A 41 8.73 -14.70 -17.01
CA GLU A 41 9.95 -15.12 -16.30
C GLU A 41 11.26 -15.17 -17.11
N ARG A 42 11.38 -14.45 -18.22
CA ARG A 42 12.59 -14.52 -19.06
C ARG A 42 13.08 -13.15 -19.48
N ARG A 43 14.14 -12.68 -18.81
CA ARG A 43 15.31 -11.96 -19.37
C ARG A 43 16.31 -11.65 -18.26
N ARG A 44 17.60 -11.88 -18.54
CA ARG A 44 18.73 -11.57 -17.67
C ARG A 44 19.54 -10.43 -18.30
N ALA A 45 19.82 -9.40 -17.53
CA ALA A 45 21.06 -8.65 -17.60
C ALA A 45 21.33 -8.14 -16.17
N PRO A 46 22.46 -8.49 -15.54
CA PRO A 46 22.75 -7.99 -14.20
C PRO A 46 23.21 -6.53 -14.31
N THR A 47 22.29 -5.58 -14.09
CA THR A 47 22.70 -4.20 -13.77
C THR A 47 23.21 -4.18 -12.34
N ARG A 48 24.26 -3.43 -12.04
CA ARG A 48 24.72 -3.29 -10.65
C ARG A 48 23.71 -2.44 -9.88
N VAL A 49 23.34 -2.87 -8.67
CA VAL A 49 22.23 -2.27 -7.91
C VAL A 49 22.69 -1.69 -6.57
N SER A 50 22.35 -0.44 -6.29
CA SER A 50 22.42 0.13 -4.95
C SER A 50 21.02 0.12 -4.34
N VAL A 51 20.82 -0.67 -3.29
CA VAL A 51 19.57 -0.70 -2.54
C VAL A 51 19.60 0.38 -1.47
N LEU A 52 18.68 1.34 -1.52
CA LEU A 52 18.61 2.46 -0.58
C LEU A 52 17.57 2.14 0.50
N LYS A 53 18.01 2.10 1.75
CA LYS A 53 17.18 1.81 2.93
C LYS A 53 17.21 2.98 3.91
N PRO A 54 16.27 3.95 3.80
CA PRO A 54 16.13 5.00 4.81
C PRO A 54 15.53 4.41 6.09
N LEU A 55 16.27 4.47 7.20
CA LEU A 55 15.91 3.90 8.50
C LEU A 55 15.60 4.99 9.54
N CYS A 56 14.78 4.66 10.53
CA CYS A 56 14.54 5.50 11.71
C CYS A 56 13.98 4.64 12.86
N GLY A 57 14.70 4.59 13.97
CA GLY A 57 14.33 3.78 15.13
C GLY A 57 14.52 2.28 14.93
N ALA A 58 14.21 1.51 15.98
CA ALA A 58 14.25 0.05 15.96
C ALA A 58 12.84 -0.48 15.69
N GLU A 59 12.43 -0.47 14.42
CA GLU A 59 11.15 -1.07 14.02
C GLU A 59 11.14 -2.57 14.32
N PRO A 60 9.98 -3.15 14.69
CA PRO A 60 9.85 -4.60 14.84
C PRO A 60 10.35 -5.31 13.57
N ARG A 61 11.13 -6.36 13.76
CA ARG A 61 11.69 -7.20 12.68
C ARG A 61 12.63 -6.49 11.70
N LEU A 62 13.17 -5.32 12.05
CA LEU A 62 14.09 -4.59 11.17
C LEU A 62 15.32 -5.42 10.75
N PHE A 63 15.89 -6.24 11.65
CA PHE A 63 17.01 -7.10 11.30
C PHE A 63 16.61 -8.15 10.26
N GLU A 64 15.49 -8.83 10.49
CA GLU A 64 14.95 -9.88 9.64
C GLU A 64 14.59 -9.34 8.25
N ASN A 65 13.96 -8.16 8.19
CA ASN A 65 13.58 -7.52 6.93
C ASN A 65 14.83 -7.12 6.13
N LEU A 66 15.84 -6.52 6.76
CA LEU A 66 17.10 -6.18 6.09
C LEU A 66 17.90 -7.42 5.67
N ALA A 67 17.88 -8.50 6.46
CA ALA A 67 18.55 -9.76 6.14
C ALA A 67 18.11 -10.34 4.79
N THR A 68 16.82 -10.23 4.45
CA THR A 68 16.32 -10.69 3.14
C THR A 68 16.95 -9.98 1.93
N PHE A 69 17.42 -8.73 2.11
CA PHE A 69 18.16 -8.01 1.06
C PHE A 69 19.61 -8.46 0.98
N CYS A 70 20.19 -8.99 2.05
CA CYS A 70 21.53 -9.59 2.04
C CYS A 70 21.53 -10.99 1.41
N GLU A 71 20.39 -11.68 1.41
CA GLU A 71 20.20 -13.05 0.90
C GLU A 71 19.81 -13.11 -0.58
N GLN A 72 19.96 -12.01 -1.30
CA GLN A 72 19.66 -11.93 -2.73
C GLN A 72 20.64 -12.76 -3.56
N MET A 73 20.11 -13.49 -4.55
CA MET A 73 20.90 -14.21 -5.57
C MET A 73 21.52 -13.29 -6.63
N HIS A 74 21.23 -11.98 -6.56
CA HIS A 74 21.73 -11.01 -7.52
C HIS A 74 23.25 -10.86 -7.42
N PRO A 75 24.02 -10.96 -8.53
CA PRO A 75 25.47 -11.14 -8.46
C PRO A 75 26.25 -9.90 -8.04
N CYS A 76 25.69 -8.70 -8.24
CA CYS A 76 26.38 -7.44 -7.91
C CYS A 76 25.38 -6.41 -7.39
N PHE A 77 25.37 -6.24 -6.06
CA PHE A 77 24.58 -5.22 -5.39
C PHE A 77 25.28 -4.76 -4.11
N GLU A 78 24.80 -3.64 -3.58
CA GLU A 78 25.11 -3.18 -2.23
C GLU A 78 23.85 -2.73 -1.51
N LEU A 79 23.90 -2.72 -0.19
CA LEU A 79 22.87 -2.17 0.68
C LEU A 79 23.38 -0.88 1.31
N VAL A 80 22.67 0.22 1.11
CA VAL A 80 23.01 1.54 1.67
C VAL A 80 21.92 1.91 2.68
N CYS A 81 22.22 1.71 3.96
CA CYS A 81 21.34 2.00 5.08
C CYS A 81 21.60 3.40 5.62
N GLY A 82 20.55 4.23 5.73
CA GLY A 82 20.67 5.62 6.15
C GLY A 82 19.97 5.92 7.45
N VAL A 83 20.61 6.67 8.35
CA VAL A 83 20.00 7.23 9.55
C VAL A 83 20.38 8.71 9.69
N SER A 84 19.53 9.49 10.35
CA SER A 84 19.80 10.91 10.58
C SER A 84 20.70 11.18 11.80
N ARG A 85 20.82 10.22 12.73
CA ARG A 85 21.57 10.41 13.98
C ARG A 85 22.40 9.18 14.32
N ALA A 86 23.55 9.41 14.97
CA ALA A 86 24.47 8.35 15.35
C ALA A 86 23.95 7.46 16.49
N ASP A 87 23.03 7.98 17.30
CA ASP A 87 22.36 7.29 18.41
C ASP A 87 20.99 6.71 18.01
N ASP A 88 20.65 6.71 16.72
CA ASP A 88 19.45 6.03 16.25
C ASP A 88 19.56 4.50 16.53
N PRO A 89 18.56 3.87 17.18
CA PRO A 89 18.58 2.43 17.46
C PRO A 89 18.82 1.53 16.23
N ALA A 90 18.46 1.98 15.02
CA ALA A 90 18.73 1.25 13.79
C ALA A 90 20.25 1.03 13.54
N VAL A 91 21.12 1.91 14.06
CA VAL A 91 22.59 1.78 13.91
C VAL A 91 23.09 0.47 14.49
N ALA A 92 22.62 0.09 15.68
CA ALA A 92 23.03 -1.17 16.31
C ALA A 92 22.58 -2.38 15.48
N ILE A 93 21.38 -2.32 14.90
CA ILE A 93 20.83 -3.37 14.04
C ILE A 93 21.64 -3.51 12.75
N VAL A 94 21.99 -2.40 12.08
CA VAL A 94 22.80 -2.42 10.86
C VAL A 94 24.21 -2.95 11.15
N ARG A 95 24.82 -2.60 12.29
CA ARG A 95 26.13 -3.16 12.69
C ARG A 95 26.06 -4.67 12.92
N ARG A 96 25.00 -5.14 13.58
CA ARG A 96 24.75 -6.59 13.73
C ARG A 96 24.57 -7.27 12.36
N LEU A 97 23.88 -6.62 11.42
CA LEU A 97 23.70 -7.11 10.06
C LEU A 97 25.03 -7.20 9.30
N GLN A 98 25.89 -6.18 9.41
CA GLN A 98 27.24 -6.19 8.83
C GLN A 98 28.09 -7.36 9.34
N ALA A 99 28.01 -7.67 10.64
CA ALA A 99 28.69 -8.81 11.23
C ALA A 99 28.12 -10.15 10.76
N ALA A 100 26.80 -10.25 10.58
CA ALA A 100 26.13 -11.47 10.14
C ALA A 100 26.35 -11.78 8.64
N TYR A 101 26.48 -10.74 7.80
CA TYR A 101 26.65 -10.88 6.34
C TYR A 101 27.94 -10.19 5.85
N PRO A 102 29.13 -10.65 6.26
CA PRO A 102 30.40 -9.98 5.93
C PRO A 102 30.74 -9.99 4.43
N ARG A 103 30.10 -10.87 3.66
CA ARG A 103 30.23 -10.94 2.19
C ARG A 103 29.29 -9.99 1.45
N CYS A 104 28.25 -9.47 2.12
CA CYS A 104 27.34 -8.49 1.56
C CYS A 104 27.93 -7.08 1.80
N ARG A 105 27.95 -6.24 0.76
CA ARG A 105 28.41 -4.87 0.90
C ARG A 105 27.32 -4.01 1.55
N ILE A 106 27.45 -3.77 2.85
CA ILE A 106 26.49 -2.99 3.63
C ILE A 106 27.16 -1.69 4.11
N SER A 107 26.69 -0.56 3.61
CA SER A 107 27.13 0.78 4.02
C SER A 107 26.13 1.37 5.01
N LEU A 108 26.63 1.91 6.13
CA LEU A 108 25.83 2.70 7.06
C LEU A 108 26.19 4.18 6.88
N VAL A 109 25.24 4.97 6.40
CA VAL A 109 25.36 6.41 6.23
C VAL A 109 24.64 7.09 7.38
N ILE A 110 25.37 7.89 8.15
CA ILE A 110 24.84 8.69 9.26
C ILE A 110 24.99 10.15 8.85
N ASP A 111 23.90 10.79 8.44
CA ASP A 111 23.91 12.18 7.97
C ASP A 111 22.69 12.95 8.49
N PRO A 112 22.90 13.96 9.37
CA PRO A 112 21.82 14.74 9.95
C PRO A 112 21.26 15.84 9.03
N ARG A 113 21.81 16.04 7.82
CA ARG A 113 21.35 17.09 6.90
C ARG A 113 19.88 16.86 6.53
N VAL A 114 19.08 17.90 6.69
CA VAL A 114 17.67 17.95 6.32
C VAL A 114 17.53 18.83 5.09
N HIS A 115 16.86 18.32 4.05
CA HIS A 115 16.74 18.99 2.76
C HIS A 115 15.34 19.58 2.53
N GLY A 116 14.33 19.10 3.26
CA GLY A 116 12.95 19.57 3.16
C GLY A 116 12.05 19.02 4.26
N THR A 117 10.74 19.16 4.10
CA THR A 117 9.76 18.74 5.11
C THR A 117 9.63 17.22 5.23
N ASN A 118 9.95 16.48 4.16
CA ASN A 118 9.96 15.02 4.15
C ASN A 118 11.34 14.49 4.63
N LEU A 119 11.38 13.98 5.86
CA LEU A 119 12.61 13.47 6.47
C LEU A 119 13.12 12.17 5.82
N LYS A 120 12.23 11.33 5.27
CA LYS A 120 12.64 10.14 4.50
C LYS A 120 13.33 10.57 3.22
N VAL A 121 12.78 11.54 2.50
CA VAL A 121 13.42 12.07 1.28
C VAL A 121 14.75 12.74 1.61
N SER A 122 14.84 13.48 2.72
CA SER A 122 16.13 14.02 3.18
C SER A 122 17.18 12.92 3.39
N ASN A 123 16.79 11.80 4.00
CA ASN A 123 17.66 10.64 4.17
C ASN A 123 18.01 9.99 2.81
N LEU A 124 17.05 9.86 1.88
CA LEU A 124 17.28 9.33 0.53
C LEU A 124 18.30 10.17 -0.26
N ILE A 125 18.24 11.50 -0.16
CA ILE A 125 19.24 12.41 -0.76
C ILE A 125 20.63 12.10 -0.20
N ASN A 126 20.76 11.98 1.12
CA ASN A 126 22.04 11.66 1.77
C ASN A 126 22.56 10.27 1.35
N LEU A 127 21.68 9.29 1.20
CA LEU A 127 22.03 7.93 0.75
C LEU A 127 22.50 7.89 -0.69
N ALA A 128 21.81 8.60 -1.59
CA ALA A 128 22.10 8.60 -3.02
C ALA A 128 23.52 9.08 -3.36
N GLN A 129 24.06 9.99 -2.53
CA GLN A 129 25.44 10.50 -2.63
C GLN A 129 26.49 9.42 -2.32
N SER A 130 26.14 8.44 -1.49
CA SER A 130 27.04 7.34 -1.07
C SER A 130 26.87 6.08 -1.94
N ALA A 131 25.82 6.02 -2.75
CA ALA A 131 25.51 4.88 -3.60
C ALA A 131 26.46 4.80 -4.80
N ARG A 132 26.96 3.60 -5.09
CA ARG A 132 28.03 3.34 -6.06
C ARG A 132 27.55 2.97 -7.46
N TYR A 133 26.31 2.50 -7.58
CA TYR A 133 25.82 1.93 -8.81
C TYR A 133 24.72 2.78 -9.44
N ASP A 134 24.43 2.52 -10.72
CA ASP A 134 23.55 3.35 -11.55
C ASP A 134 22.12 2.84 -11.60
N THR A 135 21.80 1.76 -10.89
CA THR A 135 20.42 1.32 -10.66
C THR A 135 20.13 1.45 -9.18
N PHE A 136 19.09 2.22 -8.84
CA PHE A 136 18.59 2.36 -7.49
C PHE A 136 17.38 1.49 -7.28
N VAL A 137 17.35 0.83 -6.12
CA VAL A 137 16.17 0.16 -5.58
C VAL A 137 15.89 0.75 -4.22
N LEU A 138 14.82 1.53 -4.11
CA LEU A 138 14.31 2.04 -2.84
C LEU A 138 13.33 1.02 -2.29
N ALA A 139 13.42 0.75 -0.99
CA ALA A 139 12.44 -0.04 -0.27
C ALA A 139 12.33 0.48 1.17
N ASP A 140 11.11 0.50 1.71
CA ASP A 140 10.89 0.84 3.11
C ASP A 140 11.54 -0.20 4.06
N SER A 141 11.74 0.19 5.32
CA SER A 141 12.47 -0.60 6.34
C SER A 141 11.72 -1.84 6.81
N ASP A 142 10.41 -1.84 6.71
CA ASP A 142 9.48 -2.91 7.07
C ASP A 142 9.23 -3.92 5.92
N ILE A 143 9.91 -3.75 4.79
CA ILE A 143 9.76 -4.61 3.62
C ILE A 143 10.69 -5.82 3.71
N ALA A 144 10.13 -7.01 3.51
CA ALA A 144 10.85 -8.27 3.31
C ALA A 144 10.65 -8.79 1.88
N VAL A 145 11.68 -9.46 1.34
CA VAL A 145 11.73 -9.86 -0.07
C VAL A 145 12.24 -11.29 -0.26
N GLU A 146 11.88 -11.93 -1.37
CA GLU A 146 12.40 -13.24 -1.77
C GLU A 146 13.80 -13.14 -2.39
N ALA A 147 14.56 -14.24 -2.41
CA ALA A 147 15.97 -14.26 -2.85
C ALA A 147 16.19 -13.87 -4.34
N ASP A 148 15.15 -13.92 -5.17
CA ASP A 148 15.19 -13.53 -6.60
C ASP A 148 14.71 -12.08 -6.86
N TYR A 149 14.36 -11.34 -5.80
CA TYR A 149 13.69 -10.03 -5.87
C TYR A 149 14.45 -9.01 -6.71
N LEU A 150 15.73 -8.76 -6.44
CA LEU A 150 16.51 -7.75 -7.17
C LEU A 150 16.61 -8.08 -8.66
N GLN A 151 16.80 -9.36 -8.98
CA GLN A 151 16.86 -9.81 -10.38
C GLN A 151 15.54 -9.51 -11.11
N ARG A 152 14.39 -9.78 -10.47
CA ARG A 152 13.07 -9.64 -11.09
C ARG A 152 12.60 -8.19 -11.16
N VAL A 153 12.88 -7.39 -10.14
CA VAL A 153 12.50 -5.98 -10.09
C VAL A 153 13.37 -5.14 -11.02
N CYS A 154 14.65 -5.48 -11.21
CA CYS A 154 15.52 -4.76 -12.13
C CYS A 154 15.37 -5.22 -13.59
N ALA A 155 14.89 -6.43 -13.87
CA ALA A 155 14.77 -6.95 -15.23
C ALA A 155 14.01 -6.04 -16.22
N PRO A 156 12.90 -5.36 -15.85
CA PRO A 156 12.22 -4.44 -16.75
C PRO A 156 13.04 -3.19 -17.12
N LEU A 157 14.01 -2.78 -16.29
CA LEU A 157 14.84 -1.59 -16.53
C LEU A 157 15.86 -1.75 -17.67
N VAL A 158 16.00 -2.96 -18.22
CA VAL A 158 16.77 -3.21 -19.45
C VAL A 158 16.13 -2.51 -20.65
N ASP A 159 14.80 -2.35 -20.63
CA ASP A 159 14.09 -1.58 -21.64
C ASP A 159 14.26 -0.07 -21.33
N PRO A 160 14.87 0.72 -22.24
CA PRO A 160 15.11 2.14 -22.02
C PRO A 160 13.81 2.94 -21.90
N GLN A 161 12.68 2.42 -22.40
CA GLN A 161 11.36 3.06 -22.27
C GLN A 161 10.71 2.80 -20.90
N VAL A 162 11.24 1.88 -20.08
CA VAL A 162 10.79 1.69 -18.70
C VAL A 162 11.61 2.60 -17.81
N GLY A 163 10.98 3.59 -17.18
CA GLY A 163 11.67 4.55 -16.32
C GLY A 163 11.69 4.14 -14.85
N ILE A 164 10.64 3.45 -14.39
CA ILE A 164 10.51 3.03 -13.00
C ILE A 164 9.71 1.74 -12.87
N VAL A 165 10.09 0.90 -11.92
CA VAL A 165 9.41 -0.35 -11.55
C VAL A 165 8.92 -0.23 -10.12
N THR A 166 7.71 -0.69 -9.84
CA THR A 166 7.16 -0.77 -8.48
C THR A 166 6.51 -2.12 -8.21
N CYS A 167 6.35 -2.51 -6.95
CA CYS A 167 5.77 -3.80 -6.57
C CYS A 167 4.49 -3.62 -5.76
N LEU A 168 3.57 -4.57 -5.92
CA LEU A 168 2.55 -4.79 -4.91
C LEU A 168 3.20 -5.41 -3.67
N TYR A 169 2.48 -5.33 -2.55
CA TYR A 169 2.93 -5.89 -1.29
C TYR A 169 1.79 -6.60 -0.57
N ARG A 170 2.15 -7.63 0.19
CA ARG A 170 1.25 -8.36 1.08
C ARG A 170 1.57 -7.98 2.52
N ALA A 171 0.53 -7.67 3.27
CA ALA A 171 0.67 -7.31 4.67
C ALA A 171 0.56 -8.52 5.59
N LYS A 172 1.41 -8.56 6.63
CA LYS A 172 1.36 -9.53 7.73
C LYS A 172 1.11 -8.81 9.06
N GLY A 173 0.01 -9.15 9.73
CA GLY A 173 -0.26 -8.65 11.09
C GLY A 173 0.56 -9.40 12.13
N ILE A 174 1.49 -8.73 12.81
CA ILE A 174 2.42 -9.35 13.77
C ILE A 174 2.22 -8.89 15.22
N ALA A 175 1.23 -8.05 15.49
CA ALA A 175 1.00 -7.41 16.79
C ALA A 175 -0.45 -7.58 17.28
N GLY A 176 -1.00 -8.79 17.19
CA GLY A 176 -2.32 -9.13 17.72
C GLY A 176 -3.50 -8.72 16.81
N PHE A 177 -4.68 -8.54 17.41
CA PHE A 177 -5.95 -8.37 16.68
C PHE A 177 -5.93 -7.19 15.71
N TRP A 178 -5.58 -5.99 16.18
CA TRP A 178 -5.65 -4.78 15.34
C TRP A 178 -4.66 -4.83 14.18
N SER A 179 -3.49 -5.44 14.37
CA SER A 179 -2.53 -5.63 13.28
C SER A 179 -3.06 -6.55 12.17
N ARG A 180 -3.87 -7.55 12.52
CA ARG A 180 -4.52 -8.45 11.55
C ARG A 180 -5.62 -7.72 10.77
N VAL A 181 -6.42 -6.89 11.45
CA VAL A 181 -7.39 -6.00 10.80
C VAL A 181 -6.67 -5.02 9.85
N GLY A 182 -5.54 -4.47 10.28
CA GLY A 182 -4.71 -3.58 9.46
C GLY A 182 -4.11 -4.27 8.23
N ALA A 183 -3.71 -5.53 8.35
CA ALA A 183 -3.23 -6.30 7.20
C ALA A 183 -4.31 -6.46 6.11
N GLN A 184 -5.58 -6.56 6.48
CA GLN A 184 -6.68 -6.63 5.51
C GLN A 184 -6.92 -5.32 4.76
N PHE A 185 -6.51 -4.16 5.28
CA PHE A 185 -6.57 -2.89 4.52
C PHE A 185 -5.75 -3.03 3.22
N ILE A 186 -4.57 -3.63 3.34
CA ILE A 186 -3.68 -3.86 2.21
C ILE A 186 -4.18 -5.03 1.37
N ASN A 187 -4.41 -6.18 2.01
CA ASN A 187 -4.65 -7.43 1.32
C ASN A 187 -6.03 -7.49 0.65
N GLU A 188 -7.08 -7.01 1.32
CA GLU A 188 -8.47 -7.14 0.87
C GLU A 188 -8.97 -5.93 0.08
N TRP A 189 -8.32 -4.77 0.20
CA TRP A 189 -8.79 -3.54 -0.45
C TRP A 189 -7.75 -2.94 -1.39
N PHE A 190 -6.57 -2.56 -0.88
CA PHE A 190 -5.55 -1.88 -1.69
C PHE A 190 -5.05 -2.75 -2.86
N VAL A 191 -4.60 -3.97 -2.60
CA VAL A 191 -4.04 -4.87 -3.63
C VAL A 191 -5.08 -5.18 -4.72
N PRO A 192 -6.33 -5.59 -4.41
CA PRO A 192 -7.36 -5.78 -5.42
C PRO A 192 -7.67 -4.49 -6.20
N SER A 193 -7.74 -3.33 -5.53
CA SER A 193 -8.00 -2.04 -6.20
C SER A 193 -6.93 -1.69 -7.22
N VAL A 194 -5.65 -1.85 -6.88
CA VAL A 194 -4.54 -1.60 -7.81
C VAL A 194 -4.61 -2.56 -9.00
N ARG A 195 -4.92 -3.84 -8.77
CA ARG A 195 -5.07 -4.81 -9.86
C ARG A 195 -6.20 -4.47 -10.81
N VAL A 196 -7.35 -4.02 -10.31
CA VAL A 196 -8.46 -3.52 -11.15
C VAL A 196 -7.99 -2.32 -11.97
N ALA A 197 -7.40 -1.31 -11.32
CA ALA A 197 -6.92 -0.12 -12.02
C ALA A 197 -5.87 -0.46 -13.10
N HIS A 198 -4.95 -1.39 -12.81
CA HIS A 198 -3.93 -1.83 -13.76
C HIS A 198 -4.53 -2.63 -14.93
N ALA A 199 -5.48 -3.53 -14.67
CA ALA A 199 -6.18 -4.27 -15.71
C ALA A 199 -6.99 -3.36 -16.65
N LEU A 200 -7.46 -2.22 -16.14
CA LEU A 200 -8.12 -1.16 -16.91
C LEU A 200 -7.13 -0.19 -17.59
N GLY A 201 -5.83 -0.50 -17.57
CA GLY A 201 -4.79 0.24 -18.30
C GLY A 201 -4.11 1.36 -17.52
N SER A 202 -4.42 1.57 -16.24
CA SER A 202 -3.69 2.55 -15.44
C SER A 202 -2.24 2.11 -15.22
N THR A 203 -1.33 3.08 -15.31
CA THR A 203 0.09 2.96 -14.99
C THR A 203 0.54 3.99 -13.95
N ARG A 204 -0.41 4.80 -13.43
CA ARG A 204 -0.14 5.89 -12.48
C ARG A 204 -0.01 5.34 -11.07
N PHE A 205 1.09 4.60 -10.85
CA PHE A 205 1.43 3.97 -9.59
C PHE A 205 2.87 4.33 -9.18
N GLY A 206 3.12 4.26 -7.89
CA GLY A 206 4.44 4.36 -7.27
C GLY A 206 4.25 4.04 -5.80
N PHE A 207 4.78 2.91 -5.34
CA PHE A 207 4.56 2.43 -3.98
C PHE A 207 5.89 2.33 -3.23
N GLY A 208 5.97 2.96 -2.05
CA GLY A 208 7.17 3.01 -1.21
C GLY A 208 7.74 1.64 -0.81
N ALA A 209 6.91 0.60 -0.87
CA ALA A 209 7.35 -0.78 -0.68
C ALA A 209 8.49 -1.17 -1.64
N THR A 210 8.46 -0.69 -2.89
CA THR A 210 9.54 -0.88 -3.85
C THR A 210 9.44 0.15 -4.97
N LEU A 211 10.54 0.87 -5.21
CA LEU A 211 10.75 1.68 -6.42
C LEU A 211 12.14 1.39 -6.99
N ALA A 212 12.21 0.94 -8.23
CA ALA A 212 13.48 0.70 -8.92
C ALA A 212 13.58 1.55 -10.17
N LEU A 213 14.68 2.28 -10.32
CA LEU A 213 14.93 3.20 -11.43
C LEU A 213 16.42 3.34 -11.70
N ARG A 214 16.76 3.85 -12.89
CA ARG A 214 18.15 4.22 -13.21
C ARG A 214 18.49 5.55 -12.55
N ARG A 215 19.74 5.70 -12.10
CA ARG A 215 20.30 6.96 -11.58
C ARG A 215 20.13 8.08 -12.60
N GLU A 216 20.44 7.83 -13.87
CA GLU A 216 20.24 8.78 -14.96
C GLU A 216 18.77 9.26 -15.05
N THR A 217 17.81 8.36 -14.85
CA THR A 217 16.39 8.73 -14.86
C THR A 217 16.03 9.61 -13.65
N LEU A 218 16.58 9.32 -12.46
CA LEU A 218 16.43 10.17 -11.29
C LEU A 218 17.07 11.57 -11.50
N GLU A 219 18.25 11.63 -12.11
CA GLU A 219 18.94 12.88 -12.41
C GLU A 219 18.15 13.73 -13.41
N ARG A 220 17.57 13.09 -14.45
CA ARG A 220 16.74 13.77 -15.46
C ARG A 220 15.46 14.39 -14.91
N ILE A 221 14.89 13.85 -13.83
CA ILE A 221 13.74 14.47 -13.16
C ILE A 221 14.15 15.56 -12.16
N GLY A 222 15.45 15.76 -11.90
CA GLY A 222 15.97 16.76 -10.97
C GLY A 222 16.40 16.20 -9.60
N GLY A 223 16.61 14.90 -9.48
CA GLY A 223 17.05 14.26 -8.23
C GLY A 223 15.92 13.99 -7.23
N PHE A 224 16.29 13.51 -6.04
CA PHE A 224 15.33 13.35 -4.93
C PHE A 224 14.91 14.69 -4.33
N GLU A 225 15.66 15.75 -4.59
CA GLU A 225 15.44 17.12 -4.16
C GLU A 225 14.05 17.63 -4.59
N THR A 226 13.53 17.17 -5.71
CA THR A 226 12.19 17.52 -6.22
C THR A 226 11.08 17.02 -5.30
N LEU A 227 11.34 15.96 -4.53
CA LEU A 227 10.39 15.31 -3.63
C LEU A 227 10.54 15.77 -2.18
N ARG A 228 11.49 16.67 -1.87
CA ARG A 228 11.87 17.01 -0.49
C ARG A 228 10.72 17.56 0.37
N ASN A 229 9.68 18.09 -0.28
CA ASN A 229 8.52 18.66 0.38
C ASN A 229 7.21 17.89 0.08
N THR A 230 7.28 16.77 -0.62
CA THR A 230 6.08 16.01 -1.01
C THR A 230 5.72 14.97 0.06
N LEU A 231 4.42 14.83 0.33
CA LEU A 231 3.91 13.82 1.26
C LEU A 231 3.93 12.41 0.65
N ALA A 232 3.57 12.31 -0.63
CA ALA A 232 3.53 11.05 -1.39
C ALA A 232 4.79 10.91 -2.25
N ASP A 233 5.96 10.80 -1.62
CA ASP A 233 7.25 10.77 -2.33
C ASP A 233 7.33 9.65 -3.39
N ASP A 234 6.74 8.51 -3.10
CA ASP A 234 6.69 7.34 -3.98
C ASP A 234 5.84 7.55 -5.24
N TYR A 235 4.64 8.09 -5.08
CA TYR A 235 3.75 8.42 -6.19
C TYR A 235 4.36 9.49 -7.09
N TRP A 236 4.86 10.58 -6.50
CA TRP A 236 5.43 11.70 -7.24
C TRP A 236 6.75 11.33 -7.93
N LEU A 237 7.60 10.50 -7.32
CA LEU A 237 8.78 9.97 -7.99
C LEU A 237 8.39 9.28 -9.30
N ALA A 238 7.38 8.42 -9.25
CA ALA A 238 6.91 7.71 -10.43
C ALA A 238 6.18 8.62 -11.43
N GLU A 239 5.47 9.66 -10.95
CA GLU A 239 4.80 10.64 -11.81
C GLU A 239 5.80 11.48 -12.59
N HIS A 240 6.84 12.02 -11.96
CA HIS A 240 7.89 12.75 -12.67
C HIS A 240 8.62 11.90 -13.71
N VAL A 241 8.79 10.60 -13.43
CA VAL A 241 9.32 9.66 -14.43
C VAL A 241 8.36 9.52 -15.63
N ARG A 242 7.04 9.50 -15.41
CA ARG A 242 6.04 9.47 -16.48
C ARG A 242 6.00 10.77 -17.29
N GLU A 243 6.22 11.92 -16.64
CA GLU A 243 6.33 13.22 -17.30
C GLU A 243 7.50 13.28 -18.30
N LEU A 244 8.56 12.47 -18.10
CA LEU A 244 9.62 12.26 -19.09
C LEU A 244 9.22 11.38 -20.29
N GLY A 245 7.97 10.93 -20.37
CA GLY A 245 7.47 10.00 -21.40
C GLY A 245 7.88 8.54 -21.16
N LEU A 246 8.43 8.21 -19.99
CA LEU A 246 8.84 6.85 -19.64
C LEU A 246 7.70 6.09 -18.97
N ARG A 247 7.73 4.76 -19.09
CA ARG A 247 6.70 3.88 -18.53
C ARG A 247 7.00 3.49 -17.09
N THR A 248 5.96 3.47 -16.27
CA THR A 248 5.93 2.77 -14.98
C THR A 248 5.53 1.31 -15.21
N VAL A 249 6.30 0.38 -14.65
CA VAL A 249 5.98 -1.05 -14.68
C VAL A 249 5.56 -1.52 -13.28
N LEU A 250 4.37 -2.11 -13.19
CA LEU A 250 3.98 -2.89 -12.02
C LEU A 250 4.61 -4.28 -12.14
N SER A 251 5.56 -4.57 -11.25
CA SER A 251 6.27 -5.84 -11.19
C SER A 251 5.33 -6.96 -10.77
N PRO A 252 5.49 -8.19 -11.32
CA PRO A 252 4.78 -9.37 -10.82
C PRO A 252 5.26 -9.82 -9.43
N VAL A 253 6.37 -9.28 -8.95
CA VAL A 253 6.87 -9.54 -7.59
C VAL A 253 5.92 -8.92 -6.58
N ILE A 254 5.59 -9.72 -5.55
CA ILE A 254 4.83 -9.26 -4.38
C ILE A 254 5.78 -9.34 -3.19
N VAL A 255 6.11 -8.19 -2.62
CA VAL A 255 6.95 -8.12 -1.41
C VAL A 255 6.07 -8.23 -0.16
N GLU A 256 6.67 -8.41 1.01
CA GLU A 256 5.94 -8.48 2.27
C GLU A 256 6.19 -7.22 3.12
N THR A 257 5.18 -6.77 3.86
CA THR A 257 5.26 -5.67 4.82
C THR A 257 4.64 -6.12 6.15
N ASP A 258 5.22 -5.67 7.25
CA ASP A 258 4.72 -5.94 8.59
C ASP A 258 3.73 -4.85 9.06
N VAL A 259 2.61 -5.29 9.61
CA VAL A 259 1.65 -4.44 10.32
C VAL A 259 1.86 -4.66 11.81
N THR A 260 2.18 -3.58 12.51
CA THR A 260 2.68 -3.63 13.90
C THR A 260 1.77 -2.89 14.89
N GLU A 261 0.71 -2.26 14.40
CA GLU A 261 -0.22 -1.49 15.21
C GLU A 261 -1.07 -2.42 16.06
N SER A 262 -0.77 -2.46 17.36
CA SER A 262 -1.43 -3.33 18.33
C SER A 262 -2.75 -2.76 18.86
N THR A 263 -3.06 -1.50 18.57
CA THR A 263 -4.25 -0.80 19.09
C THR A 263 -5.02 -0.09 17.97
N LEU A 264 -6.32 0.11 18.17
CA LEU A 264 -7.18 0.83 17.24
C LEU A 264 -6.70 2.28 16.98
N PRO A 265 -6.32 3.10 17.99
CA PRO A 265 -5.84 4.45 17.72
C PRO A 265 -4.60 4.49 16.83
N ALA A 266 -3.62 3.63 17.10
CA ALA A 266 -2.40 3.55 16.27
C ALA A 266 -2.73 3.15 14.82
N LEU A 267 -3.63 2.17 14.65
CA LEU A 267 -4.08 1.73 13.34
C LEU A 267 -4.87 2.84 12.61
N TRP A 268 -5.77 3.52 13.33
CA TRP A 268 -6.59 4.61 12.83
C TRP A 268 -5.73 5.76 12.30
N ASP A 269 -4.73 6.19 13.07
CA ASP A 269 -3.83 7.28 12.69
C ASP A 269 -3.04 6.93 11.42
N ARG A 270 -2.52 5.70 11.34
CA ARG A 270 -1.77 5.23 10.18
C ARG A 270 -2.62 5.19 8.91
N GLU A 271 -3.78 4.55 8.96
CA GLU A 271 -4.63 4.35 7.79
C GLU A 271 -5.33 5.64 7.38
N THR A 272 -5.73 6.49 8.32
CA THR A 272 -6.27 7.84 8.01
C THR A 272 -5.22 8.70 7.32
N ARG A 273 -3.96 8.63 7.74
CA ARG A 273 -2.85 9.29 7.04
C ARG A 273 -2.74 8.80 5.60
N TRP A 274 -2.73 7.49 5.36
CA TRP A 274 -2.68 6.93 4.00
C TRP A 274 -3.86 7.38 3.12
N LEU A 275 -5.08 7.36 3.66
CA LEU A 275 -6.26 7.83 2.93
C LEU A 275 -6.18 9.33 2.60
N ARG A 276 -5.64 10.16 3.50
CA ARG A 276 -5.37 11.58 3.22
C ARG A 276 -4.28 11.76 2.15
N THR A 277 -3.24 10.93 2.16
CA THR A 277 -2.22 10.89 1.09
C THR A 277 -2.83 10.51 -0.25
N ILE A 278 -3.73 9.51 -0.30
CA ILE A 278 -4.45 9.15 -1.53
C ILE A 278 -5.31 10.33 -2.02
N ARG A 279 -5.99 11.02 -1.10
CA ARG A 279 -6.80 12.20 -1.43
C ARG A 279 -5.96 13.33 -2.02
N SER A 280 -4.74 13.56 -1.55
CA SER A 280 -3.89 14.63 -2.07
C SER A 280 -3.43 14.37 -3.50
N VAL A 281 -3.11 13.12 -3.84
CA VAL A 281 -2.64 12.76 -5.18
C VAL A 281 -3.78 12.54 -6.19
N ASN A 282 -4.95 12.07 -5.73
CA ASN A 282 -6.08 11.75 -6.59
C ASN A 282 -7.42 12.01 -5.88
N ARG A 283 -7.82 13.27 -5.81
CA ARG A 283 -9.07 13.70 -5.17
C ARG A 283 -10.31 12.99 -5.73
N ALA A 284 -10.41 12.87 -7.05
CA ALA A 284 -11.55 12.21 -7.70
C ALA A 284 -11.60 10.72 -7.36
N GLY A 285 -10.47 10.02 -7.47
CA GLY A 285 -10.35 8.62 -7.08
C GLY A 285 -10.69 8.42 -5.61
N PHE A 286 -10.20 9.29 -4.72
CA PHE A 286 -10.53 9.29 -3.30
C PHE A 286 -12.03 9.46 -3.04
N THR A 287 -12.67 10.44 -3.69
CA THR A 287 -14.11 10.69 -3.55
C THR A 287 -14.95 9.46 -3.90
N PHE A 288 -14.57 8.71 -4.93
CA PHE A 288 -15.31 7.51 -5.35
C PHE A 288 -14.83 6.20 -4.69
N LEU A 289 -13.93 6.26 -3.71
CA LEU A 289 -13.46 5.05 -3.00
C LEU A 289 -14.59 4.28 -2.33
N PHE A 290 -15.65 4.94 -1.89
CA PHE A 290 -16.79 4.28 -1.24
C PHE A 290 -17.38 3.15 -2.09
N VAL A 291 -17.28 3.24 -3.43
CA VAL A 291 -17.73 2.17 -4.34
C VAL A 291 -16.92 0.88 -4.18
N THR A 292 -15.63 1.01 -3.86
CA THR A 292 -14.70 -0.11 -3.63
C THR A 292 -14.78 -0.67 -2.21
N ILE A 293 -15.47 0.03 -1.30
CA ILE A 293 -15.80 -0.46 0.05
C ILE A 293 -17.11 -1.23 -0.07
N THR A 294 -17.01 -2.50 -0.44
CA THR A 294 -18.13 -3.20 -1.06
C THR A 294 -19.17 -3.73 -0.08
N LEU A 295 -18.78 -4.12 1.13
CA LEU A 295 -19.69 -4.78 2.07
C LEU A 295 -20.91 -3.93 2.48
N PRO A 296 -20.79 -2.62 2.80
CA PRO A 296 -21.96 -1.78 3.09
C PRO A 296 -23.02 -1.84 1.98
N TRP A 297 -22.60 -1.80 0.71
CA TRP A 297 -23.51 -1.84 -0.43
C TRP A 297 -24.11 -3.23 -0.66
N MET A 298 -23.36 -4.30 -0.38
CA MET A 298 -23.88 -5.67 -0.41
C MET A 298 -24.93 -5.90 0.68
N LEU A 299 -24.72 -5.37 1.90
CA LEU A 299 -25.70 -5.44 2.98
C LEU A 299 -26.97 -4.63 2.66
N CYS A 300 -26.81 -3.43 2.08
CA CYS A 300 -27.95 -2.66 1.58
C CYS A 300 -28.71 -3.42 0.48
N GLY A 301 -28.00 -4.06 -0.45
CA GLY A 301 -28.60 -4.89 -1.50
C GLY A 301 -29.39 -6.07 -0.94
N ALA A 302 -28.85 -6.76 0.06
CA ALA A 302 -29.52 -7.86 0.75
C ALA A 302 -30.79 -7.40 1.48
N TRP A 303 -30.69 -6.28 2.20
CA TRP A 303 -31.84 -5.69 2.90
C TRP A 303 -32.95 -5.29 1.91
N LEU A 304 -32.59 -4.64 0.81
CA LEU A 304 -33.55 -4.29 -0.24
C LEU A 304 -34.18 -5.52 -0.90
N ALA A 305 -33.40 -6.57 -1.16
CA ALA A 305 -33.95 -7.82 -1.68
C ALA A 305 -34.98 -8.43 -0.73
N PHE A 306 -34.73 -8.39 0.59
CA PHE A 306 -35.66 -8.88 1.61
C PHE A 306 -36.96 -8.07 1.68
N GLU A 307 -36.86 -6.74 1.69
CA GLU A 307 -38.02 -5.84 1.68
C GLU A 307 -38.88 -6.07 0.43
N LEU A 308 -38.25 -6.24 -0.74
CA LEU A 308 -38.93 -6.45 -2.03
C LEU A 308 -39.51 -7.86 -2.22
N HIS A 309 -38.99 -8.88 -1.54
CA HIS A 309 -39.49 -10.25 -1.63
C HIS A 309 -40.81 -10.47 -0.86
N GLY A 310 -41.17 -9.57 0.07
CA GLY A 310 -42.39 -9.67 0.88
C GLY A 310 -42.16 -9.76 2.39
N GLY A 311 -40.94 -9.49 2.87
CA GLY A 311 -40.60 -9.46 4.30
C GLY A 311 -40.91 -8.13 5.01
N GLY A 312 -41.22 -7.07 4.26
CA GLY A 312 -41.48 -5.73 4.78
C GLY A 312 -42.81 -5.13 4.33
N ARG A 313 -43.31 -4.13 5.09
CA ARG A 313 -44.56 -3.38 4.84
C ARG A 313 -44.42 -2.44 3.62
N ALA A 314 -43.90 -2.93 2.50
CA ALA A 314 -43.76 -2.13 1.29
C ALA A 314 -45.16 -1.74 0.76
N PRO A 315 -45.39 -0.46 0.40
CA PRO A 315 -46.67 -0.03 -0.15
C PRO A 315 -46.95 -0.83 -1.42
N HIS A 316 -48.09 -1.51 -1.42
CA HIS A 316 -48.56 -2.35 -2.51
C HIS A 316 -48.66 -1.47 -3.77
N GLY A 317 -47.67 -1.57 -4.67
CA GLY A 317 -47.62 -0.81 -5.91
C GLY A 317 -46.23 -0.41 -6.41
N ALA A 318 -45.17 -0.48 -5.60
CA ALA A 318 -43.87 0.12 -5.92
C ALA A 318 -42.89 -0.73 -6.76
N PHE A 319 -42.99 -2.06 -6.74
CA PHE A 319 -42.10 -2.95 -7.49
C PHE A 319 -42.86 -4.18 -8.00
N ALA A 320 -43.63 -3.98 -9.07
CA ALA A 320 -44.30 -5.05 -9.81
C ALA A 320 -43.34 -5.90 -10.68
N HIS A 321 -42.02 -5.85 -10.44
CA HIS A 321 -41.04 -6.69 -11.12
C HIS A 321 -40.49 -7.76 -10.15
N PRO A 322 -41.00 -9.00 -10.20
CA PRO A 322 -40.44 -10.16 -9.48
C PRO A 322 -38.94 -10.39 -9.73
N GLN A 323 -38.37 -9.75 -10.75
CA GLN A 323 -36.97 -9.88 -11.13
C GLN A 323 -36.02 -8.99 -10.31
N ALA A 324 -36.52 -7.91 -9.69
CA ALA A 324 -35.66 -6.93 -8.99
C ALA A 324 -35.06 -7.49 -7.69
N TRP A 325 -35.87 -8.13 -6.85
CA TRP A 325 -35.38 -8.78 -5.63
C TRP A 325 -34.41 -9.92 -5.96
N ALA A 326 -34.70 -10.70 -7.01
CA ALA A 326 -33.86 -11.80 -7.46
C ALA A 326 -32.49 -11.30 -7.96
N ALA A 327 -32.46 -10.20 -8.71
CA ALA A 327 -31.22 -9.57 -9.17
C ALA A 327 -30.37 -9.04 -8.00
N LEU A 328 -30.99 -8.38 -7.01
CA LEU A 328 -30.29 -7.89 -5.83
C LEU A 328 -29.76 -9.03 -4.94
N ALA A 329 -30.55 -10.08 -4.74
CA ALA A 329 -30.14 -11.28 -4.02
C ALA A 329 -28.95 -11.96 -4.74
N ALA A 330 -29.04 -12.15 -6.05
CA ALA A 330 -27.97 -12.71 -6.86
C ALA A 330 -26.69 -11.85 -6.80
N ALA A 331 -26.82 -10.53 -6.96
CA ALA A 331 -25.69 -9.60 -6.87
C ALA A 331 -25.03 -9.64 -5.49
N THR A 332 -25.81 -9.72 -4.42
CA THR A 332 -25.29 -9.86 -3.05
C THR A 332 -24.52 -11.16 -2.90
N VAL A 333 -25.10 -12.30 -3.30
CA VAL A 333 -24.46 -13.62 -3.19
C VAL A 333 -23.16 -13.67 -4.01
N VAL A 334 -23.20 -13.21 -5.26
CA VAL A 334 -22.02 -13.16 -6.13
C VAL A 334 -20.96 -12.23 -5.56
N GLY A 335 -21.37 -11.05 -5.08
CA GLY A 335 -20.50 -10.06 -4.49
C GLY A 335 -19.77 -10.55 -3.23
N VAL A 336 -20.52 -11.12 -2.28
CA VAL A 336 -19.96 -11.72 -1.06
C VAL A 336 -19.06 -12.89 -1.40
N SER A 337 -19.47 -13.75 -2.34
CA SER A 337 -18.64 -14.87 -2.81
C SER A 337 -17.32 -14.38 -3.40
N ALA A 338 -17.35 -13.33 -4.23
CA ALA A 338 -16.15 -12.72 -4.80
C ALA A 338 -15.23 -12.15 -3.72
N ARG A 339 -15.77 -11.54 -2.66
CA ARG A 339 -14.99 -11.09 -1.50
C ARG A 339 -14.33 -12.24 -0.75
N VAL A 340 -15.05 -13.34 -0.54
CA VAL A 340 -14.50 -14.57 0.06
C VAL A 340 -13.38 -15.15 -0.82
N VAL A 341 -13.54 -15.12 -2.15
CA VAL A 341 -12.49 -15.55 -3.09
C VAL A 341 -11.26 -14.65 -3.03
N LEU A 342 -11.42 -13.32 -3.01
CA LEU A 342 -10.30 -12.39 -2.85
C LEU A 342 -9.52 -12.66 -1.56
N HIS A 343 -10.26 -12.87 -0.46
CA HIS A 343 -9.66 -13.23 0.82
C HIS A 343 -8.89 -14.54 0.73
N ALA A 344 -9.46 -15.57 0.09
CA ALA A 344 -8.77 -16.85 -0.13
C ALA A 344 -7.51 -16.69 -1.00
N MET A 345 -7.53 -15.83 -2.02
CA MET A 345 -6.37 -15.57 -2.89
C MET A 345 -5.22 -14.87 -2.15
N MET A 346 -5.52 -14.14 -1.09
CA MET A 346 -4.53 -13.41 -0.29
C MET A 346 -4.12 -14.16 0.99
N SER A 347 -4.97 -15.07 1.46
CA SER A 347 -4.69 -15.98 2.57
C SER A 347 -3.65 -17.02 2.14
N GLY A 348 -2.42 -16.89 2.63
CA GLY A 348 -1.34 -17.82 2.27
C GLY A 348 -1.60 -19.27 2.71
N GLU A 349 -2.36 -19.46 3.79
CA GLU A 349 -2.69 -20.77 4.37
C GLU A 349 -4.18 -20.88 4.73
N ARG A 350 -4.69 -22.11 4.73
CA ARG A 350 -6.09 -22.41 5.11
C ARG A 350 -6.43 -22.00 6.54
N SER A 351 -5.48 -22.13 7.46
CA SER A 351 -5.64 -21.70 8.86
C SER A 351 -5.88 -20.18 8.95
N MET A 352 -5.07 -19.40 8.23
CA MET A 352 -5.17 -17.94 8.19
C MET A 352 -6.48 -17.48 7.55
N PHE A 353 -6.92 -18.16 6.48
CA PHE A 353 -8.21 -17.89 5.84
C PHE A 353 -9.36 -17.93 6.86
N TRP A 354 -9.56 -19.06 7.56
CA TRP A 354 -10.69 -19.17 8.50
C TRP A 354 -10.55 -18.23 9.69
N ARG A 355 -9.30 -18.00 10.14
CA ARG A 355 -9.00 -17.11 11.26
C ARG A 355 -9.35 -15.64 10.95
N ASP A 356 -9.13 -15.20 9.72
CA ASP A 356 -9.23 -13.80 9.32
C ASP A 356 -10.52 -13.49 8.52
N LEU A 357 -11.26 -14.50 8.04
CA LEU A 357 -12.51 -14.34 7.29
C LEU A 357 -13.55 -13.48 8.03
N ALA A 358 -13.72 -13.70 9.33
CA ALA A 358 -14.66 -12.94 10.17
C ALA A 358 -14.24 -11.48 10.40
N LEU A 359 -13.00 -11.10 10.04
CA LEU A 359 -12.52 -9.72 10.17
C LEU A 359 -12.91 -8.83 8.98
N ILE A 360 -13.32 -9.42 7.84
CA ILE A 360 -13.70 -8.65 6.63
C ILE A 360 -14.77 -7.59 6.93
N PRO A 361 -15.85 -7.89 7.68
CA PRO A 361 -16.84 -6.87 8.03
C PRO A 361 -16.31 -5.76 8.92
N VAL A 362 -15.46 -6.11 9.89
CA VAL A 362 -14.81 -5.13 10.78
C VAL A 362 -13.92 -4.21 9.95
N ARG A 363 -13.17 -4.78 8.99
CA ARG A 363 -12.30 -4.03 8.10
C ARG A 363 -13.08 -3.07 7.20
N ASP A 364 -14.14 -3.52 6.54
CA ASP A 364 -14.89 -2.65 5.63
C ASP A 364 -15.62 -1.53 6.39
N ALA A 365 -16.14 -1.81 7.59
CA ALA A 365 -16.71 -0.78 8.46
C ALA A 365 -15.66 0.26 8.88
N LEU A 366 -14.47 -0.19 9.28
CA LEU A 366 -13.37 0.68 9.66
C LEU A 366 -12.87 1.52 8.47
N LEU A 367 -12.74 0.91 7.29
CA LEU A 367 -12.35 1.62 6.06
C LEU A 367 -13.39 2.67 5.65
N PHE A 368 -14.67 2.36 5.78
CA PHE A 368 -15.75 3.34 5.53
C PHE A 368 -15.66 4.53 6.49
N ALA A 369 -15.47 4.26 7.79
CA ALA A 369 -15.30 5.30 8.80
C ALA A 369 -14.05 6.17 8.54
N GLN A 370 -12.94 5.55 8.16
CA GLN A 370 -11.69 6.24 7.85
C GLN A 370 -11.77 7.01 6.52
N TRP A 371 -12.52 6.53 5.53
CA TRP A 371 -12.78 7.28 4.30
C TRP A 371 -13.56 8.56 4.59
N MET A 372 -14.59 8.49 5.45
CA MET A 372 -15.28 9.68 5.93
C MET A 372 -14.31 10.61 6.69
N ALA A 373 -13.53 10.09 7.64
CA ALA A 373 -12.58 10.91 8.40
C ALA A 373 -11.45 11.51 7.56
N GLY A 374 -10.96 10.77 6.57
CA GLY A 374 -9.95 11.16 5.60
C GLY A 374 -10.46 12.20 4.61
N SER A 375 -11.78 12.34 4.46
CA SER A 375 -12.41 13.44 3.71
C SER A 375 -12.24 14.79 4.41
N PHE A 376 -11.86 14.79 5.69
CA PHE A 376 -11.60 15.98 6.50
C PHE A 376 -10.12 16.08 6.92
N GLY A 377 -9.73 17.27 7.39
CA GLY A 377 -8.38 17.58 7.86
C GLY A 377 -7.41 17.98 6.73
N SER A 378 -6.48 18.88 7.03
CA SER A 378 -5.52 19.44 6.06
C SER A 378 -4.07 19.07 6.38
N THR A 379 -3.83 18.28 7.42
CA THR A 379 -2.49 17.86 7.85
C THR A 379 -2.45 16.38 8.25
N VAL A 380 -1.25 15.82 8.20
CA VAL A 380 -0.90 14.48 8.71
C VAL A 380 0.32 14.58 9.61
N VAL A 381 0.41 13.72 10.63
CA VAL A 381 1.61 13.58 11.45
C VAL A 381 2.34 12.32 11.02
N TRP A 382 3.63 12.44 10.72
CA TRP A 382 4.46 11.32 10.32
C TRP A 382 5.85 11.43 10.95
N ARG A 383 6.23 10.42 11.73
CA ARG A 383 7.50 10.37 12.50
C ARG A 383 7.80 11.69 13.25
N GLY A 384 6.78 12.26 13.89
CA GLY A 384 6.88 13.53 14.65
C GLY A 384 6.85 14.80 13.81
N VAL A 385 6.68 14.71 12.48
CA VAL A 385 6.56 15.90 11.61
C VAL A 385 5.12 16.07 11.17
N ARG A 386 4.58 17.29 11.33
CA ARG A 386 3.27 17.63 10.77
C ARG A 386 3.48 18.15 9.34
N MET A 387 2.91 17.44 8.37
CA MET A 387 2.96 17.79 6.96
C MET A 387 1.57 18.20 6.47
N PRO A 388 1.46 19.22 5.60
CA PRO A 388 0.19 19.53 4.94
C PRO A 388 -0.20 18.40 3.99
N VAL A 389 -1.50 18.18 3.82
CA VAL A 389 -2.04 17.18 2.90
C VAL A 389 -1.94 17.66 1.46
N GLU A 390 -2.24 18.93 1.20
CA GLU A 390 -2.05 19.55 -0.10
C GLU A 390 -0.62 20.13 -0.15
N ASP A 391 0.05 20.00 -1.29
CA ASP A 391 1.38 20.58 -1.52
C ASP A 391 1.27 22.11 -1.43
N ALA A 392 1.46 22.62 -0.22
CA ALA A 392 1.57 24.03 0.05
C ALA A 392 3.03 24.30 0.42
N ASP A 393 3.60 25.38 -0.10
CA ASP A 393 4.88 25.96 0.33
C ASP A 393 4.80 26.53 1.78
N LEU A 394 4.11 25.83 2.68
CA LEU A 394 3.99 26.16 4.08
C LEU A 394 5.20 25.58 4.83
N PRO A 395 5.84 26.36 5.72
CA PRO A 395 6.97 25.87 6.51
C PRO A 395 6.55 24.68 7.38
N ALA A 396 7.29 23.56 7.29
CA ALA A 396 7.08 22.42 8.16
C ALA A 396 7.18 22.84 9.63
N THR A 397 6.13 22.53 10.40
CA THR A 397 6.19 22.62 11.85
C THR A 397 6.56 21.24 12.39
N VAL A 398 7.81 21.08 12.83
CA VAL A 398 8.29 19.84 13.46
C VAL A 398 7.74 19.78 14.89
N PHE A 399 6.87 18.83 15.19
CA PHE A 399 6.35 18.61 16.53
C PHE A 399 7.15 17.48 17.17
N ARG A 400 8.17 17.84 17.97
CA ARG A 400 8.83 16.84 18.82
C ARG A 400 7.80 16.32 19.83
N THR A 401 7.15 15.20 19.53
CA THR A 401 6.57 14.36 20.58
C THR A 401 7.74 13.61 21.22
N GLU A 402 7.86 13.74 22.54
CA GLU A 402 8.78 12.93 23.34
C GLU A 402 8.68 11.45 22.94
N PRO A 403 9.79 10.67 23.01
CA PRO A 403 9.78 9.27 22.62
C PRO A 403 8.62 8.56 23.32
N VAL A 404 7.77 7.90 22.52
CA VAL A 404 6.86 6.88 23.04
C VAL A 404 7.74 5.96 23.86
N LYS A 405 7.55 5.95 25.19
CA LYS A 405 8.23 5.02 26.09
C LYS A 405 8.12 3.65 25.43
N ALA A 406 9.28 3.05 25.15
CA ALA A 406 9.33 1.65 24.78
C ALA A 406 8.41 0.92 25.77
N LEU A 407 7.40 0.21 25.24
CA LEU A 407 6.68 -0.75 26.04
C LEU A 407 7.74 -1.68 26.61
N GLU A 408 8.00 -1.55 27.91
CA GLU A 408 8.75 -2.54 28.66
C GLU A 408 8.08 -3.87 28.37
N VAL A 409 8.84 -4.74 27.70
CA VAL A 409 8.49 -6.15 27.61
C VAL A 409 8.43 -6.61 29.06
N SER A 410 7.22 -6.85 29.57
CA SER A 410 7.02 -7.52 30.84
C SER A 410 7.73 -8.86 30.76
N ASP A 411 8.88 -8.97 31.42
CA ASP A 411 9.53 -10.24 31.71
C ASP A 411 8.53 -11.09 32.50
N GLY A 412 7.88 -12.02 31.79
CA GLY A 412 6.97 -12.98 32.39
C GLY A 412 7.74 -13.88 33.36
N ARG A 413 7.47 -13.67 34.64
CA ARG A 413 7.44 -14.76 35.62
C ARG A 413 6.01 -15.24 35.78
#